data_AF-A0A7W1DTR7-F1
#
_entry.id   AF-A0A7W1DTR7-F1
#
_cell.length_a   1.000
_cell.length_b   1.000
_cell.length_c   1.000
_cell.angle_alpha   90.00
_cell.angle_beta   90.00
_cell.angle_gamma   90.00
#
_symmetry.space_group_name_H-M   'P 1'
#
loop_
_entity.id
_entity.type
_entity.pdbx_description
1 polymer ?
#
loop_
_entity_poly.entity_id
_entity_poly.type
_entity_poly.pdbx_seq_one_letter_code
_entity_poly.pdbx_strand_id
1 'polypeptide(L)'
;MTLDDDRRIEAIERDLAGFGSVQVERGLAIVSAVGDNLRTDPASAVSVIAALGRLPLRMVSQAASRRNVTVVLSDADVPAVMTRLHAAFFQMAEAGR
;
A
#
# COMPACT_ATOMS: atom_id res chain seq x y z
N MET A 1 6.03 1.89 -13.34
CA MET A 1 5.65 0.86 -14.31
C MET A 1 4.40 0.19 -13.75
N THR A 2 3.26 0.32 -14.42
CA THR A 2 2.07 -0.46 -14.15
C THR A 2 2.02 -1.60 -15.16
N LEU A 3 1.47 -2.74 -14.77
CA LEU A 3 1.25 -3.90 -15.64
C LEU A 3 -0.25 -4.11 -15.70
N ASP A 4 -0.87 -3.62 -16.78
CA ASP A 4 -2.33 -3.60 -16.93
C ASP A 4 -2.84 -4.72 -17.85
N ASP A 5 -1.95 -5.55 -18.40
CA ASP A 5 -2.27 -6.68 -19.28
C ASP A 5 -2.34 -8.00 -18.49
N ASP A 6 -3.55 -8.51 -18.29
CA ASP A 6 -3.80 -9.75 -17.54
C ASP A 6 -3.94 -11.00 -18.42
N ARG A 7 -3.78 -10.89 -19.75
CA ARG A 7 -3.97 -12.01 -20.70
C ARG A 7 -3.04 -13.20 -20.47
N ARG A 8 -1.94 -12.99 -19.74
CA ARG A 8 -0.92 -14.01 -19.46
C ARG A 8 -1.07 -14.67 -18.10
N ILE A 9 -1.99 -14.21 -17.25
CA ILE A 9 -2.10 -14.69 -15.86
C ILE A 9 -2.33 -16.20 -15.80
N GLU A 10 -3.26 -16.76 -16.60
CA GLU A 10 -3.51 -18.21 -16.59
C GLU A 10 -2.30 -19.03 -17.02
N ALA A 11 -1.50 -18.53 -17.97
CA ALA A 11 -0.29 -19.22 -18.40
C ALA A 11 0.76 -19.21 -17.28
N ILE A 12 0.95 -18.06 -16.63
CA ILE A 12 1.87 -17.90 -15.50
C ILE A 12 1.47 -18.81 -14.33
N GLU A 13 0.17 -18.88 -14.01
CA GLU A 13 -0.34 -19.78 -12.96
C GLU A 13 0.02 -21.24 -13.24
N ARG A 14 -0.21 -21.72 -14.48
CA ARG A 14 0.12 -23.09 -14.88
C ARG A 14 1.62 -23.37 -14.76
N ASP A 15 2.45 -22.42 -15.20
CA ASP A 15 3.90 -22.57 -15.14
C ASP A 15 4.41 -22.61 -13.68
N LEU A 16 3.79 -21.83 -12.78
CA LEU A 16 4.16 -21.76 -11.36
C LEU A 16 3.57 -22.92 -10.53
N ALA A 17 2.49 -23.56 -10.98
CA ALA A 17 1.81 -24.65 -10.24
C ALA A 17 2.71 -25.86 -9.97
N GLY A 18 3.75 -26.09 -10.78
CA GLY A 18 4.76 -27.12 -10.54
C GLY A 18 5.68 -26.84 -9.35
N PHE A 19 5.76 -25.58 -8.89
CA PHE A 19 6.64 -25.14 -7.80
C PHE A 19 5.90 -24.87 -6.49
N GLY A 20 4.57 -24.74 -6.53
CA GLY A 20 3.76 -24.49 -5.34
C GLY A 20 2.30 -24.18 -5.65
N SER A 21 1.52 -23.92 -4.59
CA SER A 21 0.14 -23.45 -4.72
C SER A 21 0.13 -21.99 -5.18
N VAL A 22 -0.65 -21.70 -6.22
CA VAL A 22 -0.78 -20.36 -6.81
C VAL A 22 -2.22 -19.88 -6.61
N GLN A 23 -2.37 -18.63 -6.19
CA GLN A 23 -3.67 -17.97 -6.06
C GLN A 23 -3.58 -16.57 -6.66
N VAL A 24 -4.61 -16.17 -7.40
CA VAL A 24 -4.75 -14.81 -7.94
C VAL A 24 -5.89 -14.10 -7.25
N GLU A 25 -5.56 -12.94 -6.68
CA GLU A 25 -6.51 -12.04 -6.03
C GLU A 25 -6.68 -10.78 -6.87
N ARG A 26 -7.94 -10.38 -7.07
CA ARG A 26 -8.34 -9.20 -7.85
C ARG A 26 -9.08 -8.22 -6.95
N GLY A 27 -9.28 -6.99 -7.42
CA GLY A 27 -9.97 -5.95 -6.65
C GLY A 27 -9.15 -5.43 -5.47
N LEU A 28 -7.83 -5.48 -5.58
CA LEU A 28 -6.90 -4.92 -4.63
C LEU A 28 -6.27 -3.65 -5.19
N ALA A 29 -5.91 -2.74 -4.29
CA ALA A 29 -5.17 -1.53 -4.60
C ALA A 29 -3.87 -1.45 -3.82
N ILE A 30 -2.89 -0.77 -4.41
CA ILE A 30 -1.61 -0.46 -3.79
C ILE A 30 -1.62 1.01 -3.39
N VAL A 31 -1.41 1.30 -2.10
CA VAL A 31 -1.23 2.67 -1.60
C VAL A 31 0.17 2.78 -1.02
N SER A 32 0.90 3.83 -1.41
CA SER A 32 2.27 4.07 -0.94
C SER A 32 2.40 5.48 -0.36
N ALA A 33 2.80 5.55 0.91
CA ALA A 33 3.23 6.79 1.53
C ALA A 33 4.74 6.95 1.32
N VAL A 34 5.17 8.08 0.78
CA VAL A 34 6.57 8.36 0.41
C VAL A 34 7.01 9.65 1.09
N GLY A 35 8.20 9.63 1.70
CA GLY A 35 8.78 10.82 2.32
C GLY A 35 10.16 10.55 2.92
N ASP A 36 11.00 11.59 2.95
CA ASP A 36 12.37 11.47 3.50
C ASP A 36 12.37 11.19 5.01
N ASN A 37 11.35 11.68 5.74
CA ASN A 37 11.21 11.44 7.17
C ASN A 37 10.98 9.95 7.50
N LEU A 38 10.40 9.15 6.59
CA LEU A 38 10.23 7.71 6.80
C LEU A 38 11.58 6.97 6.94
N ARG A 39 12.64 7.54 6.38
CA ARG A 39 13.99 6.96 6.45
C ARG A 39 14.68 7.25 7.78
N THR A 40 14.44 8.43 8.35
CA THR A 40 15.19 8.97 9.49
C THR A 40 14.42 8.91 10.80
N ASP A 41 13.09 8.90 10.74
CA ASP A 41 12.19 8.89 11.88
C ASP A 41 11.24 7.67 11.82
N PRO A 42 11.46 6.65 12.67
CA PRO A 42 10.56 5.50 12.77
C PRO A 42 9.11 5.86 13.12
N ALA A 43 8.87 6.98 13.83
CA ALA A 43 7.52 7.39 14.22
C ALA A 43 6.67 7.78 13.00
N SER A 44 7.29 8.25 11.92
CA SER A 44 6.62 8.54 10.65
C SER A 44 6.01 7.27 10.04
N ALA A 45 6.72 6.13 10.07
CA ALA A 45 6.19 4.86 9.55
C ALA A 45 5.04 4.33 10.41
N VAL A 46 5.16 4.45 11.74
CA VAL A 46 4.07 4.11 12.67
C VAL A 46 2.84 4.97 12.41
N SER A 47 3.03 6.26 12.15
CA SER A 47 1.92 7.20 11.86
C SER A 47 1.17 6.82 10.58
N VAL A 48 1.88 6.36 9.53
CA VAL A 48 1.24 5.84 8.30
C VAL A 48 0.33 4.67 8.62
N ILE A 49 0.83 3.66 9.34
CA ILE A 49 0.04 2.46 9.67
C ILE A 49 -1.10 2.81 10.62
N ALA A 50 -0.86 3.67 11.62
CA ALA A 50 -1.89 4.11 12.56
C ALA A 50 -3.05 4.83 11.87
N ALA A 51 -2.78 5.65 10.84
CA ALA A 51 -3.80 6.34 10.07
C ALA A 51 -4.74 5.39 9.32
N LEU A 52 -4.30 4.17 8.99
CA LEU A 52 -5.14 3.15 8.34
C LEU A 52 -6.18 2.56 9.31
N GLY A 53 -5.94 2.64 10.63
CA GLY A 53 -6.85 2.17 11.66
C GLY A 53 -7.05 0.66 11.63
N ARG A 54 -8.31 0.20 11.69
CA ARG A 54 -8.69 -1.23 11.72
C ARG A 54 -9.02 -1.82 10.34
N LEU A 55 -8.58 -1.18 9.26
CA LEU A 55 -8.82 -1.70 7.91
C LEU A 55 -8.04 -3.00 7.69
N PRO A 56 -8.65 -4.03 7.07
CA PRO A 56 -7.95 -5.26 6.75
C PRO A 56 -6.91 -5.00 5.66
N LEU A 57 -5.63 -5.13 6.01
CA LEU A 57 -4.52 -5.02 5.07
C LEU A 57 -4.16 -6.40 4.54
N ARG A 58 -4.05 -6.53 3.22
CA ARG A 58 -3.59 -7.77 2.59
C ARG A 58 -2.07 -7.90 2.67
N MET A 59 -1.36 -6.78 2.56
CA MET A 59 0.10 -6.72 2.66
C MET A 59 0.54 -5.39 3.27
N VAL A 60 1.63 -5.43 4.02
CA VAL A 60 2.41 -4.26 4.43
C VAL A 60 3.86 -4.51 4.04
N SER A 61 4.47 -3.55 3.34
CA SER A 61 5.85 -3.63 2.89
C SER A 61 6.58 -2.30 3.07
N GLN A 62 7.82 -2.37 3.56
CA GLN A 62 8.73 -1.23 3.65
C GLN A 62 10.04 -1.62 2.96
N ALA A 63 10.42 -0.88 1.92
CA ALA A 63 11.65 -1.15 1.20
C ALA A 63 12.89 -0.88 2.08
N ALA A 64 14.02 -1.50 1.75
CA ALA A 64 15.29 -1.30 2.46
C ALA A 64 15.75 0.18 2.50
N SER A 65 15.35 0.99 1.51
CA SER A 65 15.61 2.43 1.49
C SER A 65 14.86 3.20 2.59
N ARG A 66 13.82 2.59 3.16
CA ARG A 66 12.91 3.15 4.19
C ARG A 66 12.24 4.47 3.78
N ARG A 67 12.26 4.83 2.50
CA ARG A 67 11.63 6.06 2.00
C ARG A 67 10.15 5.90 1.71
N ASN A 68 9.64 4.67 1.73
CA ASN A 68 8.24 4.38 1.47
C ASN A 68 7.69 3.35 2.46
N VAL A 69 6.39 3.46 2.73
CA VAL A 69 5.58 2.42 3.34
C VAL A 69 4.47 2.13 2.35
N THR A 70 4.40 0.89 1.87
CA THR A 70 3.44 0.45 0.87
C THR A 70 2.50 -0.58 1.47
N VAL A 71 1.21 -0.42 1.24
CA VAL A 71 0.17 -1.32 1.70
C VAL A 71 -0.67 -1.79 0.52
N VAL A 72 -1.18 -3.02 0.65
CA VAL A 72 -2.19 -3.56 -0.27
C VAL A 72 -3.47 -3.75 0.52
N LEU A 73 -4.58 -3.23 -0.01
CA LEU A 73 -5.91 -3.29 0.58
C LEU A 73 -6.96 -3.51 -0.51
N SER A 74 -8.22 -3.71 -0.11
CA SER A 74 -9.34 -3.72 -1.05
C SER A 74 -9.42 -2.41 -1.82
N ASP A 75 -9.59 -2.45 -3.14
CA ASP A 75 -9.73 -1.26 -3.97
C ASP A 75 -10.88 -0.35 -3.50
N ALA A 76 -11.96 -0.97 -2.98
CA ALA A 76 -13.10 -0.23 -2.43
C ALA A 76 -12.77 0.64 -1.21
N ASP A 77 -11.70 0.33 -0.46
CA ASP A 77 -11.29 1.08 0.74
C ASP A 77 -10.38 2.27 0.43
N VAL A 78 -9.90 2.41 -0.81
CA VAL A 78 -8.94 3.46 -1.21
C VAL A 78 -9.43 4.88 -0.87
N PRO A 79 -10.68 5.29 -1.16
CA PRO A 79 -11.13 6.65 -0.84
C PRO A 79 -11.06 6.98 0.66
N ALA A 80 -11.43 6.00 1.51
CA ALA A 80 -11.37 6.15 2.96
C ALA A 80 -9.92 6.20 3.45
N VAL A 81 -9.05 5.34 2.91
CA VAL A 81 -7.61 5.34 3.22
C VAL A 81 -6.97 6.67 2.85
N MET A 82 -7.22 7.18 1.64
CA MET A 82 -6.65 8.45 1.19
C MET A 82 -7.13 9.61 2.07
N THR A 83 -8.41 9.65 2.44
CA THR A 83 -8.94 10.66 3.34
C THR A 83 -8.24 10.64 4.70
N ARG A 84 -8.05 9.45 5.30
CA ARG A 84 -7.37 9.30 6.61
C ARG A 84 -5.90 9.67 6.55
N LEU A 85 -5.19 9.23 5.52
CA LEU A 85 -3.77 9.59 5.32
C LEU A 85 -3.63 11.10 5.12
N HIS A 86 -4.50 11.71 4.31
CA HIS A 86 -4.48 13.16 4.11
C HIS A 86 -4.76 13.93 5.40
N ALA A 87 -5.74 13.49 6.20
CA ALA A 87 -6.03 14.08 7.50
C ALA A 87 -4.83 13.99 8.45
N ALA A 88 -4.19 12.81 8.54
CA ALA A 88 -3.08 12.58 9.44
C ALA A 88 -1.83 13.43 9.11
N PHE A 89 -1.56 13.69 7.83
CA PHE A 89 -0.31 14.34 7.41
C PHE A 89 -0.47 15.78 6.92
N PHE A 90 -1.66 16.21 6.48
CA PHE A 90 -1.83 17.49 5.80
C PHE A 90 -2.90 18.43 6.40
N GLN A 91 -3.84 17.96 7.23
CA GLN A 91 -4.86 18.87 7.79
C GLN A 91 -4.32 19.90 8.79
N MET A 92 -3.20 19.63 9.48
CA MET A 92 -2.56 20.64 10.35
C MET A 92 -1.73 21.67 9.57
N ALA A 93 -1.38 21.40 8.31
CA ALA A 93 -0.57 22.31 7.50
C ALA A 93 -1.37 23.47 6.90
N GLU A 94 -2.71 23.38 6.89
CA GLU A 94 -3.58 24.42 6.32
C GLU A 94 -4.10 25.43 7.34
N ALA A 95 -4.08 25.11 8.64
CA ALA A 95 -4.52 26.02 9.70
C ALA A 95 -3.50 27.13 10.05
N GLY A 96 -2.35 27.16 9.37
CA GLY A 96 -1.26 28.12 9.58
C GLY A 96 -0.96 29.00 8.38
N ARG A 97 -1.86 29.11 7.39
CA ARG A 97 -1.79 30.07 6.28
C ARG A 97 -2.91 31.08 6.35
#